data_AF-A0A0A0J1S6-F1
#
_entry.id   AF-A0A0A0J1S6-F1
#
_cell.length_a   1.000
_cell.length_b   1.000
_cell.length_c   1.000
_cell.angle_alpha   90.00
_cell.angle_beta   90.00
_cell.angle_gamma   90.00
#
_symmetry.space_group_name_H-M   'P 1'
#
loop_
_entity.id
_entity.type
_entity.pdbx_description
1 polymer ?
#
loop_
_entity_poly.entity_id
_entity_poly.type
_entity_poly.pdbx_seq_one_letter_code
_entity_poly.pdbx_strand_id
1 'polypeptide(L)'
;MQFAKHHTFALLAALGLSAIALNDAVTHGLTGEYSVFADDGPTWIVALGDVIHGLAYAGGLAVLRAERQRIHANRAASIFGWLLFAAFVPLALGFLLAGIVPLRDSLMTLGGPVIGVAFGLQFLAALGLGLSLVKRPETGVGSRILLAILPAIGVTVALAVFATDWAHPAYVETVTIIGTALLATSTRRASLDTPTSGGNIGVRSTKEALPTPSNPLPAGNSGRVNVR
;
A
#
# COMPACT_ATOMS: atom_id res chain seq x y z
N MET A 1 -16.00 4.55 7.70
CA MET A 1 -15.24 4.16 6.48
C MET A 1 -15.23 2.65 6.42
N GLN A 2 -15.58 2.04 5.28
CA GLN A 2 -15.33 0.62 5.06
C GLN A 2 -14.05 0.48 4.25
N PHE A 3 -13.03 -0.14 4.83
CA PHE A 3 -11.82 -0.51 4.10
C PHE A 3 -12.12 -1.69 3.18
N ALA A 4 -11.49 -1.71 2.01
CA ALA A 4 -11.47 -2.91 1.19
C ALA A 4 -10.72 -4.04 1.93
N LYS A 5 -11.06 -5.29 1.62
CA LYS A 5 -10.54 -6.47 2.33
C LYS A 5 -9.00 -6.52 2.38
N HIS A 6 -8.32 -6.12 1.30
CA HIS A 6 -6.85 -6.08 1.25
C HIS A 6 -6.26 -5.04 2.19
N HIS A 7 -6.87 -3.87 2.34
CA HIS A 7 -6.44 -2.86 3.33
C HIS A 7 -6.69 -3.33 4.76
N THR A 8 -7.84 -3.96 5.04
CA THR A 8 -8.11 -4.51 6.36
C THR A 8 -7.10 -5.59 6.73
N PHE A 9 -6.83 -6.53 5.82
CA PHE A 9 -5.81 -7.56 6.02
C PHE A 9 -4.43 -6.95 6.24
N ALA A 10 -3.99 -6.05 5.34
CA ALA A 10 -2.69 -5.42 5.42
C ALA A 10 -2.52 -4.61 6.72
N LEU A 11 -3.56 -3.89 7.16
CA LEU A 11 -3.50 -3.09 8.38
C LEU A 11 -3.44 -3.97 9.63
N LEU A 12 -4.26 -5.02 9.71
CA LEU A 12 -4.20 -5.95 10.85
C LEU A 12 -2.84 -6.65 10.95
N ALA A 13 -2.30 -7.11 9.82
CA ALA A 13 -0.98 -7.73 9.78
C ALA A 13 0.13 -6.71 10.11
N ALA A 14 0.05 -5.49 9.58
CA ALA A 14 0.99 -4.40 9.89
C ALA A 14 0.97 -4.02 11.38
N LEU A 15 -0.21 -3.96 12.00
CA LEU A 15 -0.34 -3.71 13.45
C LEU A 15 0.24 -4.85 14.27
N GLY A 16 0.01 -6.11 13.88
CA GLY A 16 0.60 -7.28 14.53
C GLY A 16 2.13 -7.25 14.47
N LEU A 17 2.70 -7.02 13.28
CA LEU A 17 4.14 -6.90 13.11
C LEU A 17 4.70 -5.70 13.88
N SER A 18 4.03 -4.54 13.83
CA SER A 18 4.46 -3.36 14.58
C SER A 18 4.48 -3.62 16.09
N ALA A 19 3.49 -4.33 16.62
CA ALA A 19 3.46 -4.69 18.04
C ALA A 19 4.64 -5.58 18.42
N ILE A 20 4.98 -6.58 17.59
CA ILE A 20 6.13 -7.45 17.82
C ILE A 20 7.43 -6.65 17.75
N ALA A 21 7.64 -5.90 16.66
CA ALA A 21 8.88 -5.16 16.43
C ALA A 21 9.11 -4.07 17.49
N LEU A 22 8.06 -3.37 17.93
CA LEU A 22 8.17 -2.37 19.00
C LEU A 22 8.34 -3.03 20.37
N ASN A 23 7.70 -4.17 20.63
CA ASN A 23 7.96 -4.94 21.84
C ASN A 23 9.42 -5.38 21.91
N ASP A 24 10.00 -5.78 20.77
CA ASP A 24 11.42 -6.13 20.66
C ASP A 24 12.33 -4.95 20.99
N ALA A 25 12.10 -3.80 20.34
CA ALA A 25 12.85 -2.57 20.61
C ALA A 25 12.76 -2.13 22.08
N VAL A 26 11.59 -2.23 22.71
CA VAL A 26 11.39 -1.88 24.12
C VAL A 26 12.05 -2.89 25.05
N THR A 27 11.96 -4.18 24.75
CA THR A 27 12.60 -5.24 25.55
C THR A 27 14.11 -5.06 25.52
N HIS A 28 14.68 -4.85 24.34
CA HIS A 28 16.10 -4.59 24.18
C HIS A 28 16.54 -3.31 24.87
N GLY A 29 15.81 -2.22 24.70
CA GLY A 29 16.11 -0.95 25.37
C GLY A 29 16.03 -1.00 26.90
N LEU A 30 15.21 -1.89 27.47
CA LEU A 30 15.05 -2.04 28.93
C LEU A 30 16.00 -3.07 29.55
N THR A 31 16.36 -4.12 28.80
CA THR A 31 17.02 -5.31 29.36
C THR A 31 18.36 -5.63 28.73
N GLY A 32 18.66 -5.08 27.55
CA GLY A 32 19.81 -5.46 26.71
C GLY A 32 19.59 -6.77 25.92
N GLU A 33 18.46 -7.45 26.14
CA GLU A 33 18.12 -8.73 25.51
C GLU A 33 17.00 -8.56 24.47
N TYR A 34 16.95 -9.45 23.48
CA TYR A 34 15.83 -9.45 22.53
C TYR A 34 14.55 -10.01 23.15
N SER A 35 13.40 -9.71 22.55
CA SER A 35 12.12 -10.23 23.03
C SER A 35 11.94 -11.72 22.74
N VAL A 36 10.90 -12.31 23.34
CA VAL A 36 10.50 -13.71 23.13
C VAL A 36 10.14 -14.07 21.68
N PHE A 37 9.99 -13.08 20.80
CA PHE A 37 9.73 -13.28 19.37
C PHE A 37 11.03 -13.35 18.54
N ALA A 38 12.18 -13.05 19.13
CA ALA A 38 13.50 -13.13 18.52
C ALA A 38 14.20 -14.46 18.82
N ASP A 39 15.46 -14.59 18.40
CA ASP A 39 16.18 -15.87 18.30
C ASP A 39 16.28 -16.69 19.60
N ASP A 40 16.14 -16.06 20.76
CA ASP A 40 16.22 -16.71 22.09
C ASP A 40 14.86 -17.15 22.65
N GLY A 41 13.77 -16.92 21.91
CA GLY A 41 12.42 -17.28 22.31
C GLY A 41 12.09 -18.78 22.16
N PRO A 42 11.01 -19.27 22.80
CA PRO A 42 10.46 -20.59 22.51
C PRO A 42 10.16 -20.74 21.02
N THR A 43 10.60 -21.84 20.41
CA THR A 43 10.57 -22.05 18.95
C THR A 43 9.20 -21.76 18.31
N TRP A 44 8.11 -22.07 18.98
CA TRP A 44 6.76 -21.83 18.47
C TRP A 44 6.36 -20.34 18.50
N ILE A 45 6.89 -19.54 19.44
CA ILE A 45 6.67 -18.08 19.50
C ILE A 45 7.46 -17.40 18.38
N VAL A 46 8.71 -17.82 18.18
CA VAL A 46 9.56 -17.33 17.10
C VAL A 46 8.92 -17.63 15.74
N ALA A 47 8.47 -18.88 15.53
CA ALA A 47 7.77 -19.26 14.31
C ALA A 47 6.48 -18.45 14.08
N LEU A 48 5.73 -18.15 15.15
CA LEU A 48 4.56 -17.27 15.06
C LEU A 48 4.96 -15.84 14.66
N GLY A 49 6.05 -15.32 15.25
CA GLY A 49 6.64 -14.03 14.87
C GLY A 49 7.00 -13.99 13.39
N ASP A 50 7.69 -15.01 12.89
CA ASP A 50 8.05 -15.16 11.48
C ASP A 50 6.80 -15.19 10.57
N VAL A 51 5.75 -15.94 10.94
CA VAL A 51 4.49 -15.95 10.18
C VAL A 51 3.86 -14.56 10.15
N ILE A 52 3.84 -13.83 11.26
CA ILE A 52 3.26 -12.48 11.33
C ILE A 52 4.06 -11.49 10.46
N HIS A 53 5.39 -11.55 10.45
CA HIS A 53 6.23 -10.79 9.52
C HIS A 53 5.83 -11.08 8.08
N GLY A 54 5.79 -12.36 7.72
CA GLY A 54 5.44 -12.82 6.38
C GLY A 54 4.07 -12.32 5.92
N LEU A 55 3.06 -12.38 6.80
CA LEU A 55 1.71 -11.89 6.53
C LEU A 55 1.65 -10.37 6.35
N ALA A 56 2.44 -9.60 7.12
CA ALA A 56 2.48 -8.14 7.00
C ALA A 56 3.04 -7.72 5.62
N TYR A 57 4.15 -8.31 5.18
CA TYR A 57 4.70 -8.04 3.86
C TYR A 57 3.78 -8.53 2.73
N ALA A 58 3.14 -9.69 2.90
CA ALA A 58 2.12 -10.18 1.96
C ALA A 58 0.91 -9.23 1.86
N GLY A 59 0.49 -8.65 2.99
CA GLY A 59 -0.53 -7.60 3.03
C GLY A 59 -0.11 -6.36 2.25
N GLY A 60 1.15 -5.94 2.42
CA GLY A 60 1.75 -4.89 1.62
C GLY A 60 1.70 -5.17 0.11
N LEU A 61 2.10 -6.38 -0.31
CA LEU A 61 2.01 -6.82 -1.72
C LEU A 61 0.57 -6.77 -2.24
N ALA A 62 -0.40 -7.20 -1.43
CA ALA A 62 -1.81 -7.16 -1.79
C ALA A 62 -2.29 -5.72 -2.05
N VAL A 63 -1.89 -4.75 -1.22
CA VAL A 63 -2.20 -3.33 -1.41
C VAL A 63 -1.52 -2.78 -2.67
N LEU A 64 -0.22 -3.00 -2.84
CA LEU A 64 0.54 -2.52 -4.01
C LEU A 64 -0.04 -3.06 -5.33
N ARG A 65 -0.48 -4.32 -5.33
CA ARG A 65 -1.11 -4.96 -6.48
C ARG A 65 -2.51 -4.41 -6.75
N ALA A 66 -3.36 -4.37 -5.72
CA ALA A 66 -4.76 -3.96 -5.86
C ALA A 66 -4.89 -2.48 -6.25
N GLU A 67 -4.06 -1.62 -5.66
CA GLU A 67 -4.11 -0.17 -5.85
C GLU A 67 -3.11 0.32 -6.91
N ARG A 68 -2.56 -0.58 -7.74
CA ARG A 68 -1.51 -0.29 -8.73
C ARG A 68 -1.82 0.93 -9.58
N GLN A 69 -3.06 1.09 -10.06
CA GLN A 69 -3.45 2.23 -10.90
C GLN A 69 -3.33 3.58 -10.17
N ARG A 70 -3.60 3.62 -8.86
CA ARG A 70 -3.49 4.83 -8.03
C ARG A 70 -2.07 5.09 -7.57
N ILE A 71 -1.31 4.02 -7.32
CA ILE A 71 0.08 4.09 -6.85
C ILE A 71 1.02 4.44 -8.01
N HIS A 72 0.79 3.92 -9.21
CA HIS A 72 1.62 4.16 -10.41
C HIS A 72 1.20 5.44 -11.14
N ALA A 73 0.93 6.48 -10.36
CA ALA A 73 0.31 7.72 -10.81
C ALA A 73 1.26 8.59 -11.67
N ASN A 74 2.57 8.38 -11.52
CA ASN A 74 3.64 8.99 -12.29
C ASN A 74 4.85 8.04 -12.39
N ARG A 75 5.87 8.42 -13.18
CA ARG A 75 7.07 7.59 -13.42
C ARG A 75 7.83 7.27 -12.13
N ALA A 76 8.08 8.26 -11.28
CA ALA A 76 8.81 8.06 -10.02
C ALA A 76 8.04 7.12 -9.08
N ALA A 77 6.74 7.38 -8.89
CA ALA A 77 5.87 6.52 -8.09
C ALA A 77 5.78 5.09 -8.66
N SER A 78 5.82 4.93 -9.98
CA SER A 78 5.86 3.60 -10.61
C SER A 78 7.17 2.87 -10.33
N ILE A 79 8.31 3.56 -10.38
CA ILE A 79 9.62 2.96 -10.07
C ILE A 79 9.65 2.53 -8.61
N PHE A 80 9.34 3.44 -7.69
CA PHE A 80 9.36 3.15 -6.26
C PHE A 80 8.30 2.13 -5.85
N GLY A 81 7.12 2.14 -6.47
CA GLY A 81 6.10 1.12 -6.28
C GLY A 81 6.57 -0.27 -6.69
N TRP A 82 7.27 -0.38 -7.83
CA TRP A 82 7.87 -1.65 -8.26
C TRP A 82 9.03 -2.09 -7.37
N LEU A 83 9.91 -1.17 -6.94
CA LEU A 83 11.00 -1.48 -6.02
C LEU A 83 10.47 -1.97 -4.68
N LEU A 84 9.43 -1.33 -4.14
CA LEU A 84 8.81 -1.74 -2.88
C LEU A 84 8.12 -3.11 -3.03
N PHE A 85 7.44 -3.33 -4.16
CA PHE A 85 6.87 -4.64 -4.47
C PHE A 85 7.97 -5.72 -4.53
N ALA A 86 9.07 -5.45 -5.24
CA ALA A 86 10.18 -6.37 -5.37
C ALA A 86 10.89 -6.64 -4.03
N ALA A 87 10.96 -5.66 -3.13
CA ALA A 87 11.48 -5.83 -1.77
C ALA A 87 10.56 -6.70 -0.90
N PHE A 88 9.24 -6.51 -0.98
CA PHE A 88 8.29 -7.28 -0.15
C PHE A 88 8.17 -8.74 -0.56
N VAL A 89 8.47 -9.12 -1.81
CA VAL A 89 8.42 -10.53 -2.25
C VAL A 89 9.34 -11.44 -1.43
N PRO A 90 10.67 -11.23 -1.40
CA PRO A 90 11.57 -12.07 -0.62
C PRO A 90 11.33 -11.96 0.89
N LEU A 91 10.90 -10.80 1.40
CA LEU A 91 10.54 -10.66 2.81
C LEU A 91 9.31 -11.51 3.16
N ALA A 92 8.23 -11.40 2.40
CA ALA A 92 7.02 -12.18 2.62
C ALA A 92 7.31 -13.69 2.54
N LEU A 93 8.00 -14.13 1.48
CA LEU A 93 8.33 -15.54 1.30
C LEU A 93 9.32 -16.04 2.35
N GLY A 94 10.38 -15.29 2.63
CA GLY A 94 11.42 -15.65 3.58
C GLY A 94 10.84 -15.87 4.98
N PHE A 95 10.04 -14.92 5.46
CA PHE A 95 9.44 -15.00 6.79
C PHE A 95 8.29 -16.03 6.88
N LEU A 96 7.45 -16.18 5.84
CA LEU A 96 6.43 -17.25 5.83
C LEU A 96 7.08 -18.65 5.86
N LEU A 97 8.17 -18.84 5.13
CA LEU A 97 8.90 -20.11 5.11
C LEU A 97 9.71 -20.32 6.39
N ALA A 98 10.25 -19.26 7.00
CA ALA A 98 10.94 -19.32 8.28
C ALA A 98 10.02 -19.76 9.43
N GLY A 99 8.73 -19.39 9.36
CA GLY A 99 7.70 -19.91 10.26
C GLY A 99 7.49 -21.44 10.19
N ILE A 100 8.00 -22.09 9.14
CA ILE A 100 8.08 -23.55 9.05
C ILE A 100 9.38 -23.99 9.73
N VAL A 101 9.31 -24.26 11.04
CA VAL A 101 10.46 -24.48 11.94
C VAL A 101 11.65 -25.25 11.32
N PRO A 102 11.46 -26.40 10.64
CA PRO A 102 12.59 -27.14 10.06
C PRO A 102 13.40 -26.39 8.98
N LEU A 103 12.85 -25.33 8.39
CA LEU A 103 13.48 -24.58 7.30
C LEU A 103 14.19 -23.31 7.77
N ARG A 104 13.92 -22.85 9.00
CA ARG A 104 14.32 -21.53 9.51
C ARG A 104 15.82 -21.27 9.39
N ASP A 105 16.65 -22.11 9.99
CA ASP A 105 18.10 -21.90 10.05
C ASP A 105 18.74 -21.90 8.66
N SER A 106 18.27 -22.79 7.78
CA SER A 106 18.75 -22.87 6.39
C SER A 106 18.36 -21.63 5.60
N LEU A 107 17.14 -21.11 5.78
CA LEU A 107 16.66 -19.90 5.11
C LEU A 107 17.39 -18.65 5.61
N MET A 108 17.62 -18.52 6.92
CA MET A 108 18.34 -17.38 7.46
C MET A 108 19.81 -17.39 7.07
N THR A 109 20.44 -18.57 6.98
CA THR A 109 21.84 -18.69 6.56
C THR A 109 22.02 -18.42 5.05
N LEU A 110 21.20 -19.03 4.20
CA LEU A 110 21.36 -18.93 2.74
C LEU A 110 20.66 -17.70 2.15
N GLY A 111 19.51 -17.34 2.69
CA GLY A 111 18.67 -16.22 2.26
C GLY A 111 18.93 -14.92 3.00
N GLY A 112 19.68 -14.94 4.10
CA GLY A 112 19.97 -13.78 4.95
C GLY A 112 20.40 -12.52 4.20
N PRO A 113 21.39 -12.58 3.27
CA PRO A 113 21.79 -11.42 2.50
C PRO A 113 20.67 -10.85 1.62
N VAL A 114 19.85 -11.72 1.00
CA VAL A 114 18.72 -11.29 0.16
C VAL A 114 17.63 -10.63 1.00
N ILE A 115 17.31 -11.23 2.16
CA ILE A 115 16.35 -10.69 3.12
C ILE A 115 16.84 -9.34 3.65
N GLY A 116 18.12 -9.22 4.03
CA GLY A 116 18.71 -7.97 4.52
C GLY A 116 18.70 -6.84 3.48
N VAL A 117 19.06 -7.14 2.22
CA VAL A 117 18.99 -6.16 1.13
C VAL A 117 17.55 -5.73 0.87
N ALA A 118 16.61 -6.68 0.84
CA ALA A 118 15.19 -6.38 0.67
C ALA A 118 14.65 -5.52 1.82
N PHE A 119 15.08 -5.82 3.06
CA PHE A 119 14.72 -5.08 4.26
C PHE A 119 15.22 -3.62 4.22
N GLY A 120 16.44 -3.38 3.74
CA GLY A 120 16.92 -2.01 3.51
C GLY A 120 16.20 -1.31 2.35
N LEU A 121 16.00 -2.03 1.24
CA LEU A 121 15.37 -1.50 0.03
C LEU A 121 13.94 -1.03 0.27
N GLN A 122 13.15 -1.73 1.10
CA GLN A 122 11.78 -1.31 1.38
C GLN A 122 11.71 0.09 1.97
N PHE A 123 12.66 0.52 2.82
CA PHE A 123 12.62 1.85 3.43
C PHE A 123 12.86 2.94 2.39
N LEU A 124 13.87 2.76 1.54
CA LEU A 124 14.18 3.71 0.47
C LEU A 124 13.05 3.75 -0.57
N ALA A 125 12.52 2.59 -0.93
CA ALA A 125 11.43 2.49 -1.89
C ALA A 125 10.14 3.10 -1.34
N ALA A 126 9.79 2.84 -0.08
CA ALA A 126 8.59 3.38 0.55
C ALA A 126 8.70 4.90 0.77
N LEU A 127 9.85 5.42 1.18
CA LEU A 127 10.08 6.87 1.29
C LEU A 127 9.98 7.54 -0.09
N GLY A 128 10.63 6.98 -1.11
CA GLY A 128 10.56 7.47 -2.49
C GLY A 128 9.12 7.45 -3.03
N LEU A 129 8.35 6.42 -2.69
CA LEU A 129 6.94 6.32 -3.03
C LEU A 129 6.11 7.40 -2.33
N GLY A 130 6.29 7.59 -1.02
CA GLY A 130 5.64 8.65 -0.25
C GLY A 130 5.91 10.04 -0.84
N LEU A 131 7.17 10.36 -1.13
CA LEU A 131 7.58 11.62 -1.75
C LEU A 131 6.95 11.81 -3.14
N SER A 132 6.89 10.74 -3.94
CA SER A 132 6.32 10.77 -5.28
C SER A 132 4.80 10.98 -5.31
N LEU A 133 4.13 10.71 -4.19
CA LEU A 133 2.67 10.71 -4.05
C LEU A 133 2.14 11.80 -3.09
N VAL A 134 2.97 12.47 -2.30
CA VAL A 134 2.52 13.43 -1.26
C VAL A 134 1.60 14.53 -1.79
N LYS A 135 1.84 15.00 -3.03
CA LYS A 135 1.04 16.06 -3.67
C LYS A 135 -0.27 15.56 -4.27
N ARG A 136 -0.55 14.24 -4.20
CA ARG A 136 -1.70 13.58 -4.82
C ARG A 136 -2.74 13.22 -3.76
N PRO A 137 -3.81 14.03 -3.58
CA PRO A 137 -4.83 13.80 -2.55
C PRO A 137 -5.55 12.45 -2.68
N GLU A 138 -5.58 11.89 -3.89
CA GLU A 138 -6.14 10.57 -4.20
C GLU A 138 -5.36 9.40 -3.59
N THR A 139 -4.13 9.62 -3.10
CA THR A 139 -3.25 8.57 -2.56
C THR A 139 -3.40 8.34 -1.06
N GLY A 140 -4.33 9.05 -0.43
CA GLY A 140 -4.73 8.81 0.97
C GLY A 140 -3.69 9.27 2.00
N VAL A 141 -3.91 8.86 3.25
CA VAL A 141 -3.04 9.21 4.38
C VAL A 141 -1.72 8.43 4.36
N GLY A 142 -1.69 7.24 3.75
CA GLY A 142 -0.51 6.37 3.70
C GLY A 142 0.72 7.04 3.12
N SER A 143 0.59 7.82 2.04
CA SER A 143 1.73 8.51 1.41
C SER A 143 2.38 9.54 2.34
N ARG A 144 1.60 10.17 3.22
CA ARG A 144 2.09 11.11 4.24
C ARG A 144 2.76 10.38 5.40
N ILE A 145 2.20 9.24 5.82
CA ILE A 145 2.82 8.39 6.84
C ILE A 145 4.19 7.90 6.37
N LEU A 146 4.33 7.51 5.10
CA LEU A 146 5.62 7.10 4.54
C LEU A 146 6.70 8.20 4.59
N LEU A 147 6.32 9.49 4.64
CA LEU A 147 7.30 10.57 4.86
C LEU A 147 7.88 10.57 6.28
N ALA A 148 7.17 9.97 7.25
CA ALA A 148 7.67 9.80 8.60
C ALA A 148 8.81 8.77 8.70
N ILE A 149 9.17 8.08 7.61
CA ILE A 149 10.37 7.25 7.54
C ILE A 149 11.62 8.09 7.83
N LEU A 150 11.71 9.33 7.31
CA LEU A 150 12.85 10.22 7.57
C LEU A 150 13.05 10.54 9.05
N PRO A 151 12.05 11.06 9.79
CA PRO A 151 12.19 11.27 11.22
C PRO A 151 12.37 9.96 11.99
N ALA A 152 11.78 8.84 11.58
CA ALA A 152 12.01 7.54 12.23
C ALA A 152 13.48 7.08 12.10
N ILE A 153 14.09 7.26 10.93
CA ILE A 153 15.54 7.05 10.73
C ILE A 153 16.33 8.00 11.64
N GLY A 154 15.95 9.28 11.68
CA GLY A 154 16.58 10.27 12.55
C GLY A 154 16.54 9.87 14.04
N VAL A 155 15.40 9.37 14.51
CA VAL A 155 15.24 8.82 15.87
C VAL A 155 16.14 7.62 16.07
N THR A 156 16.14 6.67 15.14
CA THR A 156 16.98 5.46 15.23
C THR A 156 18.46 5.81 15.33
N VAL A 157 18.94 6.76 14.51
CA VAL A 157 20.33 7.24 14.52
C VAL A 157 20.63 8.02 15.80
N ALA A 158 19.73 8.88 16.27
CA ALA A 158 19.92 9.59 17.53
C ALA A 158 20.03 8.61 18.72
N LEU A 159 19.17 7.59 18.76
CA LEU A 159 19.24 6.54 19.78
C LEU A 159 20.54 5.75 19.67
N ALA A 160 21.02 5.44 18.46
CA ALA A 160 22.33 4.80 18.27
C ALA A 160 23.51 5.60 18.85
N VAL A 161 23.38 6.92 18.98
CA VAL A 161 24.41 7.80 19.55
C VAL A 161 24.24 8.01 21.05
N PHE A 162 23.00 8.18 21.52
CA PHE A 162 22.72 8.63 22.89
C PHE A 162 22.15 7.56 23.81
N ALA A 163 21.60 6.48 23.27
CA ALA A 163 20.92 5.41 23.99
C ALA A 163 20.97 4.12 23.14
N THR A 164 22.17 3.56 22.94
CA THR A 164 22.45 2.52 21.94
C THR A 164 21.50 1.31 22.05
N ASP A 165 21.12 0.91 23.26
CA ASP A 165 20.21 -0.21 23.51
C ASP A 165 18.78 0.04 22.96
N TRP A 166 18.44 1.29 22.67
CA TRP A 166 17.17 1.69 22.06
C TRP A 166 17.27 1.86 20.54
N ALA A 167 18.45 1.71 19.95
CA ALA A 167 18.66 1.88 18.52
C ALA A 167 18.12 0.69 17.73
N HIS A 168 16.86 0.78 17.30
CA HIS A 168 16.18 -0.35 16.68
C HIS A 168 15.50 0.00 15.35
N PRO A 169 15.61 -0.84 14.30
CA PRO A 169 14.96 -0.57 13.01
C PRO A 169 13.42 -0.66 13.06
N ALA A 170 12.84 -1.21 14.14
CA ALA A 170 11.39 -1.34 14.31
C ALA A 170 10.61 -0.04 14.14
N TYR A 171 11.20 1.10 14.50
CA TYR A 171 10.55 2.40 14.33
C TYR A 171 10.31 2.71 12.84
N VAL A 172 11.30 2.44 12.01
CA VAL A 172 11.25 2.67 10.56
C VAL A 172 10.36 1.64 9.88
N GLU A 173 10.45 0.38 10.32
CA GLU A 173 9.60 -0.70 9.81
C GLU A 173 8.12 -0.45 10.08
N THR A 174 7.76 -0.10 11.32
CA THR A 174 6.38 0.22 11.74
C THR A 174 5.77 1.28 10.83
N VAL A 175 6.48 2.38 10.59
CA VAL A 175 6.02 3.45 9.70
C VAL A 175 5.85 2.95 8.26
N THR A 176 6.79 2.14 7.78
CA THR A 176 6.81 1.61 6.42
C THR A 176 5.60 0.70 6.16
N ILE A 177 5.36 -0.28 7.04
CA ILE A 177 4.27 -1.25 6.87
C ILE A 177 2.89 -0.62 7.09
N ILE A 178 2.73 0.25 8.09
CA ILE A 178 1.46 0.97 8.32
C ILE A 178 1.18 1.94 7.18
N GLY A 179 2.17 2.72 6.76
CA GLY A 179 2.03 3.66 5.66
C GLY A 179 1.65 2.96 4.36
N THR A 180 2.26 1.79 4.08
CA THR A 180 1.92 0.96 2.92
C THR A 180 0.52 0.38 3.01
N ALA A 181 0.10 -0.13 4.18
CA ALA A 181 -1.25 -0.64 4.39
C ALA A 181 -2.34 0.42 4.15
N LEU A 182 -2.02 1.69 4.41
CA LEU A 182 -2.93 2.85 4.26
C LEU A 182 -2.73 3.63 2.95
N LEU A 183 -1.91 3.14 2.01
CA LEU A 183 -1.78 3.76 0.70
C LEU A 183 -3.10 3.71 -0.06
N ALA A 184 -3.42 4.78 -0.81
CA ALA A 184 -4.59 4.88 -1.68
C ALA A 184 -5.96 4.71 -0.99
N THR A 185 -6.01 4.73 0.35
CA THR A 185 -7.25 4.80 1.13
C THR A 185 -7.80 6.23 1.11
N SER A 186 -8.22 6.72 -0.06
CA SER A 186 -8.84 8.04 -0.15
C SER A 186 -10.23 8.01 0.49
N THR A 187 -10.50 8.94 1.41
CA THR A 187 -11.85 9.39 1.71
C THR A 187 -12.48 9.85 0.41
N ARG A 188 -13.39 9.06 -0.15
CA ARG A 188 -14.38 9.58 -1.10
C ARG A 188 -15.01 10.79 -0.38
N ARG A 189 -14.70 12.03 -0.78
CA ARG A 189 -15.59 13.16 -0.45
C ARG A 189 -16.94 12.66 -0.90
N ALA A 190 -17.87 12.49 0.04
CA ALA A 190 -19.24 12.26 -0.29
C ALA A 190 -19.56 13.27 -1.39
N SER A 191 -19.83 12.77 -2.58
CA SER A 191 -20.44 13.57 -3.62
C SER A 191 -21.67 14.11 -2.92
N LEU A 192 -21.64 15.38 -2.55
CA LEU A 192 -22.85 16.12 -2.32
C LEU A 192 -23.47 16.17 -3.71
N ASP A 193 -24.08 15.06 -4.09
CA ASP A 193 -25.14 15.03 -5.08
C ASP A 193 -26.24 15.84 -4.41
N THR A 194 -26.10 17.16 -4.51
CA THR A 194 -27.20 18.08 -4.38
C THR A 194 -28.26 17.52 -5.31
N PRO A 195 -29.42 17.07 -4.81
CA PRO A 195 -30.51 16.76 -5.69
C PRO A 195 -30.87 18.10 -6.35
N THR A 196 -30.45 18.30 -7.59
CA THR A 196 -31.08 19.26 -8.48
C THR A 196 -32.47 18.70 -8.77
N SER A 197 -33.36 18.84 -7.78
CA SER A 197 -34.80 18.80 -7.96
C SER A 197 -35.19 20.05 -8.76
N GLY A 198 -34.77 20.09 -10.01
CA GLY A 198 -35.37 20.92 -11.04
C GLY A 198 -36.73 20.34 -11.35
N GLY A 199 -37.71 20.68 -10.51
CA GLY A 199 -39.13 20.45 -10.76
C GLY A 199 -39.61 21.33 -11.90
N ASN A 200 -39.23 20.99 -13.13
CA ASN A 200 -39.91 21.46 -14.33
C ASN A 200 -41.20 20.64 -14.49
N ILE A 201 -42.26 21.03 -13.78
CA ILE A 201 -43.62 20.65 -14.15
C ILE A 201 -44.08 21.65 -15.19
N GLY A 202 -43.81 21.33 -16.46
CA GLY A 202 -44.30 22.08 -17.60
C GLY A 202 -44.36 21.16 -18.81
N VAL A 203 -45.47 21.24 -19.54
CA VAL A 203 -45.80 20.51 -20.78
C VAL A 203 -46.57 19.21 -20.56
N ARG A 204 -47.85 19.36 -20.24
CA ARG A 204 -48.87 18.38 -20.63
C ARG A 204 -49.31 18.70 -22.06
N SER A 205 -49.00 17.77 -22.95
CA SER A 205 -49.40 17.69 -24.34
C SER A 205 -50.93 17.66 -24.47
N THR A 206 -51.48 18.55 -25.31
CA THR A 206 -52.78 18.36 -25.96
C THR A 206 -52.64 18.56 -27.46
N LYS A 207 -52.95 17.46 -28.14
CA LYS A 207 -53.16 17.26 -29.57
C LYS A 207 -53.99 18.38 -30.20
N GLU A 208 -53.53 18.88 -31.35
CA GLU A 208 -54.42 19.26 -32.45
C GLU A 208 -53.78 18.80 -33.76
N ALA A 209 -54.55 18.01 -34.51
CA ALA A 209 -54.19 17.44 -35.79
C ALA A 209 -54.82 18.28 -36.89
N LEU A 210 -54.09 18.54 -37.98
CA LEU A 210 -54.67 18.88 -39.29
C LEU A 210 -53.76 18.34 -40.42
N PRO A 211 -54.30 18.00 -41.60
CA PRO A 211 -53.68 17.10 -42.57
C PRO A 211 -52.86 17.78 -43.70
N THR A 212 -51.88 17.01 -44.17
CA THR A 212 -51.16 16.91 -45.49
C THR A 212 -51.47 17.89 -46.63
N PRO A 213 -50.48 18.25 -47.49
CA PRO A 213 -50.20 17.42 -48.67
C PRO A 213 -48.72 17.23 -49.07
N SER A 214 -48.54 16.10 -49.78
CA SER A 214 -47.44 15.58 -50.61
C SER A 214 -46.60 16.58 -51.41
N ASN A 215 -45.28 16.32 -51.53
CA ASN A 215 -44.60 16.08 -52.83
C ASN A 215 -43.10 15.71 -52.71
N PRO A 216 -42.43 15.24 -53.79
CA PRO A 216 -41.61 14.02 -53.79
C PRO A 216 -40.08 14.26 -53.75
N LEU A 217 -39.36 13.14 -53.58
CA LEU A 217 -37.92 12.98 -53.81
C LEU A 217 -37.48 13.41 -55.22
N PRO A 218 -36.20 13.82 -55.35
CA PRO A 218 -35.41 13.36 -56.47
C PRO A 218 -34.14 12.61 -56.03
N ALA A 219 -33.80 11.66 -56.90
CA ALA A 219 -32.68 10.75 -56.85
C ALA A 219 -31.32 11.40 -57.15
N GLY A 220 -30.27 10.65 -56.84
CA GLY A 220 -28.96 10.73 -57.50
C GLY A 220 -27.87 11.39 -56.64
N ASN A 221 -26.59 11.10 -56.82
CA ASN A 221 -25.89 10.14 -57.66
C ASN A 221 -24.41 10.21 -57.23
N SER A 222 -23.65 9.16 -57.52
CA SER A 222 -22.21 9.17 -57.85
C SER A 222 -21.18 9.70 -56.82
N GLY A 223 -20.41 8.76 -56.25
CA GLY A 223 -19.15 8.37 -56.89
C GLY A 223 -17.83 8.94 -56.35
N ARG A 224 -16.92 8.00 -56.00
CA ARG A 224 -15.43 8.04 -56.04
C ARG A 224 -14.76 9.08 -55.10
N VAL A 225 -13.54 8.94 -54.58
CA VAL A 225 -12.26 8.47 -55.14
C VAL A 225 -11.32 8.10 -53.97
N ASN A 226 -10.57 6.99 -54.12
CA ASN A 226 -9.33 6.68 -53.39
C ASN A 226 -8.18 7.57 -53.89
N VAL A 227 -7.38 8.19 -53.01
CA VAL A 227 -5.95 8.46 -53.30
C VAL A 227 -5.12 8.33 -52.01
N ARG A 228 -4.22 7.34 -52.06
CA ARG A 228 -2.87 7.18 -51.47
C ARG A 228 -2.54 7.80 -50.11
#